data_AF-A0A6G7YAQ3-F1
#
_entry.id   AF-A0A6G7YAQ3-F1
#
_cell.length_a   1.000
_cell.length_b   1.000
_cell.length_c   1.000
_cell.angle_alpha   90.00
_cell.angle_beta   90.00
_cell.angle_gamma   90.00
#
_symmetry.space_group_name_H-M   'P 1'
#
loop_
_entity.id
_entity.type
_entity.pdbx_description
1 polymer ?
#
loop_
_entity_poly.entity_id
_entity_poly.type
_entity_poly.pdbx_seq_one_letter_code
_entity_poly.pdbx_strand_id
1 'polypeptide(L)'
;MAHRGHPPRPGPARGVHAGARRRPGRGPGAVRGGGGRRARRVAAPRPGPLPGGAEPAQGRSRSGDLLEVHGVAWSKQSAPDFLGDVAWRWGDIKDAFDDFSLVGTVTNDGVEEVIQDGSPAQLLGVDYWVERLGEAGLLKPGTVFISGTIPMKQGVDQFADAWAVELSDGAGHTSRVRYDVEVLPAAWQ
;
A
#
# COMPACT_ATOMS: atom_id res chain seq x y z
N MET A 1 7.58 -4.86 96.21
CA MET A 1 7.39 -5.99 95.28
C MET A 1 6.13 -5.72 94.46
N ALA A 2 6.24 -5.81 93.12
CA ALA A 2 5.18 -5.91 92.09
C ALA A 2 4.11 -4.80 92.00
N HIS A 3 3.61 -4.35 90.85
CA HIS A 3 3.99 -4.40 89.43
C HIS A 3 3.14 -3.29 88.76
N ARG A 4 3.75 -2.38 87.99
CA ARG A 4 3.05 -1.40 87.15
C ARG A 4 2.76 -2.03 85.79
N GLY A 5 1.50 -1.97 85.35
CA GLY A 5 1.08 -2.36 84.00
C GLY A 5 1.55 -1.36 82.94
N HIS A 6 2.01 -1.89 81.81
CA HIS A 6 2.39 -1.14 80.62
C HIS A 6 1.40 -1.50 79.49
N PRO A 7 0.87 -0.55 78.71
CA PRO A 7 -0.09 -0.86 77.65
C PRO A 7 0.59 -1.39 76.38
N PRO A 8 -0.10 -2.21 75.56
CA PRO A 8 0.43 -2.71 74.29
C PRO A 8 0.34 -1.70 73.14
N ARG A 9 1.24 -1.88 72.17
CA ARG A 9 1.50 -1.05 70.97
C ARG A 9 0.36 -1.13 69.93
N PRO A 10 0.14 -0.08 69.11
CA PRO A 10 -0.81 -0.14 67.98
C PRO A 10 -0.21 -0.91 66.78
N GLY A 11 -1.07 -1.71 66.12
CA GLY A 11 -0.75 -2.48 64.91
C GLY A 11 -0.70 -1.63 63.62
N PRO A 12 -0.25 -2.21 62.49
CA PRO A 12 0.08 -1.46 61.29
C PRO A 12 -1.16 -1.03 60.48
N ALA A 13 -1.09 0.18 59.93
CA ALA A 13 -2.08 0.78 59.06
C ALA A 13 -2.22 -0.01 57.74
N ARG A 14 -3.46 -0.35 57.37
CA ARG A 14 -3.80 -0.88 56.04
C ARG A 14 -3.85 0.30 55.05
N GLY A 15 -2.85 0.38 54.18
CA GLY A 15 -2.85 1.24 53.00
C GLY A 15 -3.86 0.74 51.98
N VAL A 16 -4.74 1.65 51.53
CA VAL A 16 -5.70 1.42 50.46
C VAL A 16 -5.00 1.78 49.14
N HIS A 17 -4.49 0.78 48.41
CA HIS A 17 -4.06 0.97 47.03
C HIS A 17 -5.26 0.86 46.09
N ALA A 18 -5.62 2.00 45.48
CA ALA A 18 -6.54 2.07 44.36
C ALA A 18 -5.94 1.29 43.17
N GLY A 19 -6.54 0.14 42.86
CA GLY A 19 -6.24 -0.62 41.66
C GLY A 19 -6.83 0.05 40.42
N ALA A 20 -6.05 0.90 39.76
CA ALA A 20 -6.34 1.35 38.41
C ALA A 20 -6.24 0.15 37.46
N ARG A 21 -7.40 -0.40 37.07
CA ARG A 21 -7.49 -1.37 35.97
C ARG A 21 -7.13 -0.66 34.67
N ARG A 22 -5.87 -0.76 34.25
CA ARG A 22 -5.46 -0.45 32.87
C ARG A 22 -6.17 -1.45 31.96
N ARG A 23 -7.04 -0.95 31.09
CA ARG A 23 -7.53 -1.70 29.92
C ARG A 23 -6.30 -2.04 29.05
N PRO A 24 -6.16 -3.26 28.53
CA PRO A 24 -5.13 -3.53 27.54
C PRO A 24 -5.46 -2.72 26.29
N GLY A 25 -4.54 -1.86 25.88
CA GLY A 25 -4.59 -1.19 24.58
C GLY A 25 -4.61 -2.26 23.50
N ARG A 26 -5.69 -2.30 22.74
CA ARG A 26 -5.77 -3.09 21.51
C ARG A 26 -4.92 -2.31 20.49
N GLY A 27 -3.72 -2.79 20.22
CA GLY A 27 -2.93 -2.29 19.10
C GLY A 27 -3.71 -2.43 17.79
N PRO A 28 -3.35 -1.67 16.74
CA PRO A 28 -4.08 -1.70 15.47
C PRO A 28 -4.12 -3.14 14.94
N GLY A 29 -5.34 -3.67 14.77
CA GLY A 29 -5.55 -5.07 14.42
C GLY A 29 -5.41 -5.26 12.91
N ALA A 30 -4.21 -5.61 12.43
CA ALA A 30 -4.01 -6.03 11.06
C ALA A 30 -4.73 -7.36 10.79
N VAL A 31 -5.44 -7.44 9.67
CA VAL A 31 -6.12 -8.66 9.20
C VAL A 31 -5.28 -9.28 8.10
N ARG A 32 -4.84 -10.53 8.30
CA ARG A 32 -4.14 -11.29 7.25
C ARG A 32 -5.15 -11.88 6.27
N GLY A 33 -4.99 -11.57 4.98
CA GLY A 33 -5.59 -12.33 3.91
C GLY A 33 -4.92 -13.71 3.83
N GLY A 34 -5.70 -14.79 3.83
CA GLY A 34 -5.15 -16.14 3.71
C GLY A 34 -4.47 -16.35 2.35
N GLY A 35 -3.14 -16.48 2.32
CA GLY A 35 -2.40 -16.80 1.11
C GLY A 35 -0.92 -17.03 1.38
N GLY A 36 -0.45 -18.27 1.19
CA GLY A 36 0.99 -18.57 1.23
C GLY A 36 1.75 -17.84 0.13
N ARG A 37 3.00 -17.46 0.43
CA ARG A 37 3.95 -16.83 -0.51
C ARG A 37 4.03 -17.63 -1.81
N ARG A 38 3.33 -17.17 -2.84
CA ARG A 38 3.56 -17.58 -4.23
C ARG A 38 3.74 -16.31 -5.02
N ALA A 39 4.92 -16.14 -5.62
CA ALA A 39 5.08 -15.17 -6.69
C ALA A 39 4.02 -15.50 -7.76
N ARG A 40 3.21 -14.51 -8.10
CA ARG A 40 2.23 -14.65 -9.17
C ARG A 40 2.93 -14.30 -10.47
N ARG A 41 2.78 -15.12 -11.51
CA ARG A 41 3.21 -14.78 -12.86
C ARG A 41 2.12 -14.01 -13.57
N VAL A 42 2.49 -12.93 -14.25
CA VAL A 42 1.56 -12.10 -15.02
C VAL A 42 2.03 -12.06 -16.45
N ALA A 43 1.14 -12.48 -17.34
CA ALA A 43 1.34 -12.37 -18.76
C ALA A 43 0.97 -10.96 -19.21
N ALA A 44 1.93 -10.19 -19.72
CA ALA A 44 1.70 -8.83 -20.22
C ALA A 44 2.22 -8.68 -21.66
N PRO A 45 1.49 -7.99 -22.57
CA PRO A 45 2.00 -7.70 -23.89
C PRO A 45 3.12 -6.66 -23.82
N ARG A 46 4.18 -6.84 -24.62
CA ARG A 46 5.14 -5.75 -24.89
C ARG A 46 4.44 -4.66 -25.71
N PRO A 47 4.57 -3.36 -25.36
CA PRO A 47 4.18 -2.31 -26.28
C PRO A 47 5.09 -2.42 -27.51
N GLY A 48 4.53 -2.87 -28.64
CA GLY A 48 5.22 -2.87 -29.92
C GLY A 48 5.48 -1.43 -30.38
N PRO A 49 6.50 -1.18 -31.21
CA PRO A 49 6.64 0.11 -31.88
C PRO A 49 5.37 0.39 -32.68
N LEU A 50 4.83 1.61 -32.55
CA LEU A 50 3.66 2.05 -33.30
C LEU A 50 3.93 1.86 -34.81
N PRO A 51 2.99 1.27 -35.57
CA PRO A 51 3.16 1.13 -37.01
C PRO A 51 3.05 2.51 -37.66
N GLY A 52 4.16 2.98 -38.22
CA GLY A 52 4.20 4.23 -38.98
C GLY A 52 5.60 4.50 -39.53
N GLY A 53 5.94 3.85 -40.65
CA GLY A 53 7.09 4.26 -41.45
C GLY A 53 6.76 5.50 -42.28
N ALA A 54 7.68 6.47 -42.33
CA ALA A 54 8.10 7.23 -43.53
C ALA A 54 9.13 8.32 -43.14
N GLU A 55 10.20 8.42 -43.93
CA GLU A 55 11.15 9.54 -43.99
C GLU A 55 10.47 10.88 -44.41
N PRO A 56 11.15 12.04 -44.28
CA PRO A 56 10.51 13.32 -44.01
C PRO A 56 9.96 14.01 -45.26
N ALA A 57 8.68 14.39 -45.22
CA ALA A 57 8.12 15.40 -46.10
C ALA A 57 7.44 16.50 -45.27
N GLN A 58 7.86 17.74 -45.53
CA GLN A 58 7.34 18.96 -44.93
C GLN A 58 5.81 19.06 -45.09
N GLY A 59 5.10 19.35 -44.00
CA GLY A 59 3.67 19.66 -44.02
C GLY A 59 3.12 20.00 -42.64
N ARG A 60 2.71 21.25 -42.44
CA ARG A 60 2.25 21.82 -41.17
C ARG A 60 0.88 21.28 -40.69
N SER A 61 0.78 21.17 -39.36
CA SER A 61 -0.39 21.44 -38.48
C SER A 61 -1.49 20.38 -38.36
N ARG A 62 -1.72 19.86 -37.13
CA ARG A 62 -2.79 20.26 -36.18
C ARG A 62 -2.87 19.27 -34.99
N SER A 63 -2.88 19.83 -33.76
CA SER A 63 -3.46 19.29 -32.50
C SER A 63 -3.16 17.84 -32.10
N GLY A 64 -2.21 17.68 -31.18
CA GLY A 64 -1.79 16.40 -30.58
C GLY A 64 -2.56 15.99 -29.32
N ASP A 65 -3.88 16.19 -29.27
CA ASP A 65 -4.66 15.91 -28.04
C ASP A 65 -5.64 14.72 -28.18
N LEU A 66 -5.63 14.00 -29.30
CA LEU A 66 -6.59 12.90 -29.54
C LEU A 66 -6.00 11.48 -29.50
N LEU A 67 -4.67 11.31 -29.33
CA LEU A 67 -4.05 9.98 -29.23
C LEU A 67 -3.77 9.50 -27.79
N GLU A 68 -3.70 10.38 -26.78
CA GLU A 68 -3.51 9.94 -25.38
C GLU A 68 -4.75 9.27 -24.77
N VAL A 69 -5.95 9.61 -25.26
CA VAL A 69 -7.22 9.21 -24.62
C VAL A 69 -7.53 7.71 -24.80
N HIS A 70 -7.02 7.07 -25.85
CA HIS A 70 -7.35 5.68 -26.18
C HIS A 70 -6.38 4.64 -25.61
N GLY A 71 -5.15 5.03 -25.21
CA GLY A 71 -4.16 4.10 -24.65
C GLY A 71 -4.32 3.83 -23.16
N VAL A 72 -4.78 4.82 -22.39
CA VAL A 72 -4.86 4.74 -20.92
C VAL A 72 -5.95 3.77 -20.46
N ALA A 73 -7.11 3.72 -21.15
CA ALA A 73 -8.22 2.85 -20.77
C ALA A 73 -7.94 1.37 -21.06
N TRP A 74 -7.26 1.06 -22.17
CA TRP A 74 -6.86 -0.32 -22.49
C TRP A 74 -5.70 -0.78 -21.60
N SER A 75 -4.71 0.07 -21.34
CA SER A 75 -3.56 -0.27 -20.46
C SER A 75 -4.00 -0.59 -19.03
N LYS A 76 -4.99 0.13 -18.49
CA LYS A 76 -5.53 -0.09 -17.14
C LYS A 76 -6.44 -1.32 -16.99
N GLN A 77 -6.83 -1.98 -18.09
CA GLN A 77 -7.64 -3.21 -18.07
C GLN A 77 -6.89 -4.45 -18.58
N SER A 78 -5.65 -4.29 -19.02
CA SER A 78 -4.87 -5.37 -19.63
C SER A 78 -4.19 -6.29 -18.61
N ALA A 79 -4.03 -5.83 -17.36
CA ALA A 79 -3.42 -6.60 -16.28
C ALA A 79 -4.30 -6.58 -15.03
N PRO A 80 -4.37 -7.68 -14.28
CA PRO A 80 -5.10 -7.71 -13.02
C PRO A 80 -4.43 -6.79 -11.99
N ASP A 81 -5.24 -6.10 -11.19
CA ASP A 81 -4.76 -5.41 -10.00
C ASP A 81 -4.36 -6.43 -8.93
N PHE A 82 -3.18 -6.23 -8.34
CA PHE A 82 -2.72 -7.05 -7.23
C PHE A 82 -2.87 -6.31 -5.91
N LEU A 83 -3.39 -7.03 -4.91
CA LEU A 83 -3.52 -6.54 -3.54
C LEU A 83 -2.51 -7.26 -2.65
N GLY A 84 -2.00 -6.52 -1.65
CA GLY A 84 -1.12 -7.09 -0.65
C GLY A 84 -1.82 -8.08 0.28
N ASP A 85 -1.02 -8.83 1.04
CA ASP A 85 -1.46 -9.90 1.92
C ASP A 85 -2.01 -9.44 3.28
N VAL A 86 -1.82 -8.16 3.62
CA VAL A 86 -2.29 -7.56 4.87
C VAL A 86 -3.18 -6.36 4.59
N ALA A 87 -4.27 -6.27 5.34
CA ALA A 87 -5.13 -5.09 5.38
C ALA A 87 -5.28 -4.57 6.82
N TRP A 88 -5.42 -3.26 6.97
CA TRP A 88 -5.69 -2.61 8.24
C TRP A 88 -7.11 -2.08 8.27
N ARG A 89 -7.70 -2.00 9.46
CA ARG A 89 -8.96 -1.28 9.65
C ARG A 89 -8.65 0.22 9.66
N TRP A 90 -9.30 1.00 8.79
CA TRP A 90 -9.03 2.44 8.69
C TRP A 90 -9.09 3.16 10.05
N GLY A 91 -10.13 2.90 10.85
CA GLY A 91 -10.28 3.51 12.18
C GLY A 91 -9.16 3.20 13.18
N ASP A 92 -8.40 2.12 12.97
CA ASP A 92 -7.29 1.75 13.85
C ASP A 92 -5.97 2.45 13.47
N ILE A 93 -5.82 2.88 12.21
CA ILE A 93 -4.55 3.38 11.64
C ILE A 93 -4.62 4.81 11.13
N LYS A 94 -5.81 5.40 11.02
CA LYS A 94 -6.03 6.72 10.37
C LYS A 94 -5.07 7.82 10.84
N ASP A 95 -4.75 7.86 12.13
CA ASP A 95 -3.92 8.92 12.72
C ASP A 95 -2.42 8.70 12.49
N ALA A 96 -2.01 7.52 12.02
CA ALA A 96 -0.62 7.13 11.77
C ALA A 96 -0.35 6.71 10.32
N PHE A 97 -1.37 6.66 9.46
CA PHE A 97 -1.25 6.12 8.10
C PHE A 97 -0.27 6.88 7.23
N ASP A 98 -0.19 8.20 7.42
CA ASP A 98 0.74 9.08 6.71
C ASP A 98 2.19 8.83 7.11
N ASP A 99 2.46 8.16 8.24
CA ASP A 99 3.81 7.80 8.67
C ASP A 99 4.25 6.41 8.15
N PHE A 100 3.38 5.72 7.41
CA PHE A 100 3.72 4.41 6.86
C PHE A 100 4.80 4.54 5.79
N SER A 101 5.66 3.52 5.69
CA SER A 101 6.65 3.46 4.61
C SER A 101 6.07 2.70 3.42
N LEU A 102 6.15 3.29 2.22
CA LEU A 102 5.80 2.66 0.95
C LEU A 102 7.06 2.56 0.09
N VAL A 103 7.47 1.33 -0.21
CA VAL A 103 8.64 1.05 -1.06
C VAL A 103 8.22 0.16 -2.22
N GLY A 104 8.54 0.59 -3.43
CA GLY A 104 8.38 -0.18 -4.66
C GLY A 104 9.75 -0.54 -5.22
N THR A 105 9.91 -1.80 -5.62
CA THR A 105 11.13 -2.31 -6.28
C THR A 105 10.78 -3.00 -7.58
N VAL A 106 11.74 -2.95 -8.50
CA VAL A 106 11.75 -3.75 -9.73
C VAL A 106 12.97 -4.65 -9.73
N THR A 107 12.88 -5.78 -10.41
CA THR A 107 14.02 -6.68 -10.64
C THR A 107 14.20 -6.89 -12.13
N ASN A 108 15.40 -6.62 -12.65
CA ASN A 108 15.77 -6.90 -14.03
C ASN A 108 17.10 -7.67 -14.06
N ASP A 109 17.18 -8.77 -14.80
CA ASP A 109 18.38 -9.62 -14.88
C ASP A 109 18.91 -10.05 -13.49
N GLY A 110 18.00 -10.21 -12.51
CA GLY A 110 18.33 -10.54 -11.13
C GLY A 110 18.85 -9.39 -10.26
N VAL A 111 18.94 -8.17 -10.80
CA VAL A 111 19.32 -6.95 -10.07
C VAL A 111 18.06 -6.24 -9.60
N GLU A 112 17.98 -5.98 -8.30
CA GLU A 112 16.86 -5.24 -7.69
C GLU A 112 17.17 -3.75 -7.59
N GLU A 113 16.22 -2.91 -8.01
CA GLU A 113 16.30 -1.46 -7.94
C GLU A 113 15.04 -0.87 -7.29
N VAL A 114 15.24 0.13 -6.42
CA VAL A 114 14.14 0.86 -5.80
C VAL A 114 13.62 1.90 -6.79
N ILE A 115 12.33 1.80 -7.12
CA ILE A 115 11.63 2.74 -8.03
C ILE A 115 10.73 3.71 -7.28
N GLN A 116 10.32 3.37 -6.06
CA GLN A 116 9.46 4.21 -5.22
C GLN A 116 9.89 4.07 -3.78
N ASP A 117 9.95 5.18 -3.07
CA ASP A 117 10.42 5.24 -1.69
C ASP A 117 9.83 6.49 -1.05
N GLY A 118 8.83 6.29 -0.20
CA GLY A 118 8.10 7.40 0.38
C GLY A 118 7.02 6.95 1.34
N SER A 119 5.97 7.75 1.42
CA SER A 119 4.87 7.54 2.35
C SER A 119 3.52 7.77 1.64
N PRO A 120 2.43 7.13 2.12
CA PRO A 120 1.07 7.41 1.64
C PRO A 120 0.63 8.88 1.76
N ALA A 121 1.31 9.70 2.59
CA ALA A 121 1.04 11.14 2.73
C ALA A 121 1.23 11.92 1.42
N GLN A 122 1.92 11.33 0.44
CA GLN A 122 2.09 11.89 -0.90
C GLN A 122 0.87 11.69 -1.80
N LEU A 123 -0.14 10.93 -1.34
CA LEU A 123 -1.40 10.69 -2.04
C LEU A 123 -2.50 11.60 -1.47
N LEU A 124 -3.61 11.68 -2.21
CA LEU A 124 -4.84 12.22 -1.65
C LEU A 124 -5.32 11.31 -0.51
N GLY A 125 -5.59 11.91 0.64
CA GLY A 125 -5.96 11.20 1.86
C GLY A 125 -7.21 10.34 1.71
N VAL A 126 -7.29 9.27 2.52
CA VAL A 126 -8.38 8.29 2.44
C VAL A 126 -9.75 8.95 2.70
N ASP A 127 -9.84 9.88 3.66
CA ASP A 127 -11.10 10.53 4.01
C ASP A 127 -11.70 11.34 2.85
N TYR A 128 -10.85 11.98 2.03
CA TYR A 128 -11.28 12.66 0.80
C TYR A 128 -11.98 11.68 -0.17
N TRP A 129 -11.43 10.47 -0.32
CA TRP A 129 -12.03 9.45 -1.19
C TRP A 129 -13.27 8.81 -0.59
N VAL A 130 -13.30 8.61 0.73
CA VAL A 130 -14.49 8.12 1.44
C VAL A 130 -15.67 9.06 1.22
N GLU A 131 -15.45 10.37 1.34
CA GLU A 131 -16.47 11.39 1.05
C GLU A 131 -16.93 11.30 -0.40
N ARG A 132 -16.00 11.37 -1.37
CA ARG A 132 -16.32 11.34 -2.81
C ARG A 132 -17.05 10.06 -3.25
N LEU A 133 -16.62 8.91 -2.76
CA LEU A 133 -17.27 7.63 -3.05
C LEU A 133 -18.65 7.54 -2.39
N GLY A 134 -18.82 8.17 -1.22
CA GLY A 134 -20.11 8.32 -0.55
C GLY A 134 -21.09 9.16 -1.37
N GLU A 135 -20.67 10.36 -1.80
CA GLU A 135 -21.44 11.26 -2.66
C GLU A 135 -21.86 10.59 -3.97
N ALA A 136 -20.98 9.78 -4.56
CA ALA A 136 -21.25 9.03 -5.79
C ALA A 136 -22.10 7.76 -5.58
N GLY A 137 -22.43 7.38 -4.35
CA GLY A 137 -23.15 6.14 -4.05
C GLY A 137 -22.36 4.87 -4.40
N LEU A 138 -21.03 4.96 -4.44
CA LEU A 138 -20.09 3.88 -4.76
C LEU A 138 -19.47 3.24 -3.52
N LEU A 139 -19.55 3.90 -2.35
CA LEU A 139 -19.07 3.36 -1.09
C LEU A 139 -20.03 2.27 -0.55
N LYS A 140 -19.90 1.07 -1.11
CA LYS A 140 -20.71 -0.12 -0.79
C LYS A 140 -19.81 -1.24 -0.28
N PRO A 141 -20.33 -2.17 0.53
CA PRO A 141 -19.58 -3.37 0.88
C PRO A 141 -19.09 -4.10 -0.38
N GLY A 142 -17.79 -4.41 -0.43
CA GLY A 142 -17.15 -5.04 -1.59
C GLY A 142 -16.50 -4.06 -2.58
N THR A 143 -16.68 -2.75 -2.41
CA THR A 143 -15.94 -1.75 -3.21
C THR A 143 -14.46 -1.77 -2.84
N VAL A 144 -13.60 -1.90 -3.85
CA VAL A 144 -12.16 -1.71 -3.73
C VAL A 144 -11.80 -0.42 -4.46
N PHE A 145 -10.99 0.42 -3.82
CA PHE A 145 -10.52 1.68 -4.38
C PHE A 145 -8.99 1.70 -4.41
N ILE A 146 -8.43 2.15 -5.54
CA ILE A 146 -6.99 2.26 -5.76
C ILE A 146 -6.68 3.74 -5.96
N SER A 147 -5.99 4.36 -4.99
CA SER A 147 -5.87 5.81 -4.81
C SER A 147 -4.85 6.51 -5.71
N GLY A 148 -4.19 5.76 -6.59
CA GLY A 148 -3.10 6.23 -7.41
C GLY A 148 -1.74 5.76 -6.90
N THR A 149 -0.70 6.51 -7.23
CA THR A 149 0.69 6.06 -7.12
C THR A 149 1.55 7.22 -6.64
N ILE A 150 2.49 6.96 -5.71
CA ILE A 150 3.44 7.98 -5.27
C ILE A 150 4.49 8.25 -6.37
N PRO A 151 5.19 9.40 -6.35
CA PRO A 151 6.21 9.71 -7.35
C PRO A 151 7.24 8.60 -7.53
N MET A 152 7.56 8.31 -8.79
CA MET A 152 8.61 7.35 -9.14
C MET A 152 9.97 8.03 -9.20
N LYS A 153 11.01 7.30 -8.80
CA LYS A 153 12.40 7.70 -8.99
C LYS A 153 12.71 7.80 -10.47
N GLN A 154 13.43 8.86 -10.84
CA GLN A 154 13.79 9.13 -12.24
C GLN A 154 14.96 8.24 -12.66
N GLY A 155 15.00 7.85 -13.93
CA GLY A 155 16.13 7.14 -14.53
C GLY A 155 16.19 5.63 -14.27
N VAL A 156 15.15 5.05 -13.66
CA VAL A 156 15.05 3.58 -13.47
C VAL A 156 14.13 3.00 -14.54
N ASP A 157 14.53 1.87 -15.13
CA ASP A 157 13.68 1.13 -16.07
C ASP A 157 12.57 0.40 -15.30
N GLN A 158 11.34 0.73 -15.66
CA GLN A 158 10.12 0.20 -15.03
C GLN A 158 9.65 -1.08 -15.76
N PHE A 159 10.12 -1.32 -16.99
CA PHE A 159 9.79 -2.49 -17.78
C PHE A 159 10.68 -3.66 -17.36
N ALA A 160 10.41 -4.19 -16.17
CA ALA A 160 11.25 -5.17 -15.51
C ALA A 160 10.66 -6.59 -15.50
N ASP A 161 11.53 -7.58 -15.26
CA ASP A 161 11.17 -9.00 -15.14
C ASP A 161 10.31 -9.29 -13.91
N ALA A 162 10.40 -8.47 -12.86
CA ALA A 162 9.57 -8.58 -11.67
C ALA A 162 9.34 -7.25 -10.98
N TRP A 163 8.26 -7.20 -10.21
CA TRP A 163 7.85 -6.05 -9.42
C TRP A 163 7.50 -6.47 -8.01
N ALA A 164 7.81 -5.62 -7.04
CA ALA A 164 7.34 -5.75 -5.68
C ALA A 164 6.97 -4.40 -5.07
N VAL A 165 5.99 -4.41 -4.16
CA VAL A 165 5.63 -3.25 -3.34
C VAL A 165 5.43 -3.72 -1.91
N GLU A 166 6.00 -2.97 -0.97
CA GLU A 166 5.79 -3.13 0.46
C GLU A 166 5.19 -1.85 1.06
N LEU A 167 4.15 -2.02 1.87
CA LEU A 167 3.59 -0.97 2.72
C LEU A 167 3.72 -1.42 4.18
N SER A 168 4.46 -0.67 4.99
CA SER A 168 4.76 -1.03 6.39
C SER A 168 4.22 0.01 7.35
N ASP A 169 3.63 -0.46 8.45
CA ASP A 169 3.05 0.39 9.50
C ASP A 169 4.05 0.85 10.57
N GLY A 170 5.32 0.44 10.46
CA GLY A 170 6.36 0.71 11.46
C GLY A 170 6.16 0.00 12.82
N ALA A 171 5.03 -0.67 13.03
CA ALA A 171 4.67 -1.44 14.22
C ALA A 171 4.83 -2.96 14.03
N GLY A 172 5.35 -3.38 12.88
CA GLY A 172 5.70 -4.76 12.57
C GLY A 172 4.74 -5.47 11.61
N HIS A 173 3.69 -4.79 11.13
CA HIS A 173 2.89 -5.29 10.03
C HIS A 173 3.36 -4.68 8.71
N THR A 174 3.42 -5.52 7.69
CA THR A 174 3.76 -5.08 6.34
C THR A 174 2.89 -5.85 5.36
N SER A 175 2.21 -5.11 4.49
CA SER A 175 1.48 -5.65 3.36
C SER A 175 2.41 -5.72 2.16
N ARG A 176 2.47 -6.87 1.50
CA ARG A 176 3.40 -7.12 0.41
C ARG A 176 2.70 -7.68 -0.81
N VAL A 177 3.16 -7.24 -1.97
CA VAL A 177 2.82 -7.84 -3.25
C VAL A 177 4.11 -8.01 -4.05
N ARG A 178 4.27 -9.16 -4.69
CA ARG A 178 5.33 -9.42 -5.67
C ARG A 178 4.80 -10.27 -6.81
N TYR A 179 5.19 -9.93 -8.02
CA TYR A 179 4.89 -10.72 -9.21
C TYR A 179 6.06 -10.70 -10.19
N ASP A 180 6.17 -11.79 -10.95
CA ASP A 180 7.10 -11.90 -12.07
C ASP A 180 6.33 -11.65 -13.36
N VAL A 181 6.93 -10.94 -14.30
CA VAL A 181 6.38 -10.59 -15.60
C VAL A 181 6.82 -11.63 -16.62
N GLU A 182 5.86 -12.20 -17.31
CA GLU A 182 6.09 -13.06 -18.46
C GLU A 182 5.65 -12.33 -19.72
N VAL A 183 6.62 -12.01 -20.59
CA VAL A 183 6.33 -11.33 -21.85
C VAL A 183 5.67 -12.31 -22.80
N LEU A 184 4.43 -12.02 -23.20
CA LEU A 184 3.74 -12.81 -24.20
C LEU A 184 4.37 -12.60 -25.59
N PRO A 185 4.33 -13.62 -26.46
CA PRO A 185 4.69 -13.47 -27.87
C PRO A 185 3.87 -12.37 -28.54
N ALA A 186 4.41 -11.77 -29.60
CA ALA A 186 3.63 -10.86 -30.43
C ALA A 186 2.36 -11.56 -30.92
N ALA A 187 1.21 -10.90 -30.78
CA ALA A 187 -0.10 -11.51 -31.06
C ALA A 187 -0.27 -11.95 -32.52
N TRP A 188 0.60 -11.52 -33.42
CA TRP A 188 0.55 -11.83 -34.85
C TRP A 188 1.98 -11.95 -35.42
N GLN A 189 2.27 -13.08 -36.05
CA GLN A 189 3.32 -13.27 -37.06
C GLN A 189 2.68 -13.75 -38.35
#